data_AF-A0A3S2PRR9-F1
#
_entry.id   AF-A0A3S2PRR9-F1
#
_cell.length_a   1.000
_cell.length_b   1.000
_cell.length_c   1.000
_cell.angle_alpha   90.00
_cell.angle_beta   90.00
_cell.angle_gamma   90.00
#
_symmetry.space_group_name_H-M   'P 1'
#
loop_
_entity.id
_entity.type
_entity.pdbx_description
1 polymer ?
#
loop_
_entity_poly.entity_id
_entity_poly.type
_entity_poly.pdbx_seq_one_letter_code
_entity_poly.pdbx_strand_id
1 'polypeptide(L)'
;MTSRAQTVPSRTPPETGGGGRSKDGAAQCGLGGPEKFSGLVVPKRPNICHHSTPVQARPPLGPMPNEDVDVSDLESLEKYRSFTRYLRAAEEARSKPAWWKTYRSRLEGADPEHGAERVDIGLPCRASNRRKEEKERREVMKNNKRSVELERAARLRTLRVDLDRVQDTWESTAAPFHVRRLADHYGVFRDLFPNAFFLPQVTLRIRYGQDGAAQVHHGNRLTPTQAASPPEVGFAAEEGSLWTLLLTSPDEHLQDSDAEYVHWLLGNVPGAAVQEGEELCHYLPPFPARGTGFQRFVFVLFKQDGRVDFQEDARPSPCLSLQERTFKTLDFYRKHQDRMTPAGLAFFQSQWDESVTDTFHAVLRMREPVFEFIRPPVYHPPRSSTPTNSRCATWTDTETGGNTPTGSTDDGIHSTI
;
A
#
# COMPACT_ATOMS: atom_id res chain seq x y z
N MET A 1 -5.64 -29.72 -27.05
CA MET A 1 -5.88 -29.06 -28.35
C MET A 1 -4.86 -27.95 -28.52
N THR A 2 -4.28 -27.87 -29.71
CA THR A 2 -3.08 -27.14 -30.12
C THR A 2 -3.22 -25.61 -30.20
N SER A 3 -2.08 -24.90 -29.99
CA SER A 3 -1.72 -23.57 -30.53
C SER A 3 -2.38 -22.36 -29.81
N ARG A 4 -1.75 -21.22 -29.53
CA ARG A 4 -0.74 -20.46 -30.29
C ARG A 4 -0.20 -19.31 -29.40
N ALA A 5 1.11 -19.20 -29.21
CA ALA A 5 1.72 -18.00 -28.62
C ALA A 5 1.99 -16.96 -29.73
N GLN A 6 1.53 -15.72 -29.55
CA GLN A 6 1.79 -14.60 -30.44
C GLN A 6 3.08 -13.88 -30.04
N THR A 7 3.96 -13.69 -31.03
CA THR A 7 5.24 -13.00 -30.94
C THR A 7 5.04 -11.49 -31.15
N VAL A 8 5.60 -10.65 -30.28
CA VAL A 8 5.72 -9.19 -30.48
C VAL A 8 7.16 -8.87 -30.91
N PRO A 9 7.41 -8.06 -31.96
CA PRO A 9 8.76 -7.80 -32.44
C PRO A 9 9.43 -6.63 -31.70
N SER A 10 10.67 -6.84 -31.28
CA SER A 10 11.56 -5.84 -30.71
C SER A 10 12.15 -4.93 -31.81
N ARG A 11 12.05 -3.61 -31.60
CA ARG A 11 12.72 -2.59 -32.44
C ARG A 11 14.15 -2.39 -31.96
N THR A 12 15.10 -2.50 -32.87
CA THR A 12 16.51 -2.12 -32.73
C THR A 12 16.71 -0.59 -32.81
N PRO A 13 17.70 -0.02 -32.11
CA PRO A 13 18.22 1.32 -32.42
C PRO A 13 19.50 1.23 -33.30
N PRO A 14 19.82 2.28 -34.09
CA PRO A 14 20.94 2.25 -35.02
C PRO A 14 22.27 2.64 -34.37
N GLU A 15 23.34 2.03 -34.88
CA GLU A 15 24.74 2.35 -34.61
C GLU A 15 25.18 3.68 -35.26
N THR A 16 26.04 4.44 -34.58
CA THR A 16 27.03 5.32 -35.21
C THR A 16 28.31 5.30 -34.38
N GLY A 17 29.43 4.97 -35.01
CA GLY A 17 30.74 4.79 -34.38
C GLY A 17 31.75 5.93 -34.57
N GLY A 18 32.91 5.73 -33.94
CA GLY A 18 34.18 6.47 -34.10
C GLY A 18 34.35 7.61 -33.09
N GLY A 19 35.41 7.74 -32.28
CA GLY A 19 36.72 7.09 -32.18
C GLY A 19 37.74 8.14 -31.70
N GLY A 20 38.58 7.84 -30.70
CA GLY A 20 39.75 8.67 -30.35
C GLY A 20 40.15 8.68 -28.86
N ARG A 21 41.24 7.96 -28.54
CA ARG A 21 41.90 7.83 -27.22
C ARG A 21 42.98 8.91 -26.99
N SER A 22 43.20 9.27 -25.72
CA SER A 22 44.49 9.13 -24.96
C SER A 22 44.34 9.84 -23.60
N LYS A 23 44.37 9.12 -22.46
CA LYS A 23 45.53 8.64 -21.67
C LYS A 23 46.15 9.72 -20.76
N ASP A 24 45.93 9.59 -19.46
CA ASP A 24 46.93 9.34 -18.40
C ASP A 24 46.62 10.05 -17.06
N GLY A 25 46.93 9.35 -15.95
CA GLY A 25 47.34 9.96 -14.68
C GLY A 25 46.36 9.89 -13.50
N ALA A 26 46.47 8.82 -12.71
CA ALA A 26 45.94 8.76 -11.35
C ALA A 26 46.88 9.49 -10.37
N ALA A 27 46.35 10.25 -9.42
CA ALA A 27 47.07 10.59 -8.18
C ALA A 27 46.11 10.89 -7.01
N GLN A 28 46.54 10.42 -5.85
CA GLN A 28 45.88 10.32 -4.55
C GLN A 28 45.39 11.63 -3.93
N CYS A 29 44.33 11.50 -3.13
CA CYS A 29 43.86 12.49 -2.17
C CYS A 29 44.82 12.57 -0.97
N GLY A 30 45.30 13.77 -0.66
CA GLY A 30 46.03 14.11 0.56
C GLY A 30 45.54 15.45 1.10
N LEU A 31 45.29 15.51 2.41
CA LEU A 31 44.79 16.64 3.18
C LEU A 31 45.84 17.75 3.29
N GLY A 32 45.42 19.02 3.12
CA GLY A 32 46.24 20.21 3.40
C GLY A 32 45.38 21.48 3.36
N GLY A 33 45.49 22.30 4.43
CA GLY A 33 44.73 23.53 4.66
C GLY A 33 45.12 24.73 3.77
N PRO A 34 44.66 25.96 4.11
CA PRO A 34 44.35 26.99 3.13
C PRO A 34 45.53 27.91 2.81
N GLU A 35 45.88 28.04 1.54
CA GLU A 35 46.73 29.14 1.06
C GLU A 35 45.97 30.04 0.10
N LYS A 36 46.00 31.34 0.42
CA LYS A 36 45.55 32.44 -0.42
C LYS A 36 46.49 32.55 -1.62
N PHE A 37 45.96 32.50 -2.85
CA PHE A 37 46.66 33.05 -4.02
C PHE A 37 45.73 33.91 -4.86
N SER A 38 46.03 35.20 -4.82
CA SER A 38 45.59 36.26 -5.71
C SER A 38 46.20 36.09 -7.10
N GLY A 39 45.41 36.35 -8.14
CA GLY A 39 45.90 36.64 -9.50
C GLY A 39 45.66 35.51 -10.51
N LEU A 40 44.46 35.48 -11.13
CA LEU A 40 44.26 34.74 -12.37
C LEU A 40 44.37 35.69 -13.56
N VAL A 41 45.47 35.56 -14.29
CA VAL A 41 45.63 36.09 -15.65
C VAL A 41 44.74 35.27 -16.57
N VAL A 42 43.80 35.92 -17.25
CA VAL A 42 42.90 35.30 -18.24
C VAL A 42 43.69 35.03 -19.53
N PRO A 43 43.84 33.77 -20.00
CA PRO A 43 44.39 33.52 -21.32
C PRO A 43 43.34 33.87 -22.38
N LYS A 44 43.72 34.74 -23.32
CA LYS A 44 42.93 35.06 -24.53
C LYS A 44 42.68 33.77 -25.32
N ARG A 45 41.41 33.38 -25.48
CA ARG A 45 40.99 32.32 -26.41
C ARG A 45 41.18 32.80 -27.87
N PRO A 46 41.63 31.93 -28.79
CA PRO A 46 41.66 32.25 -30.21
C PRO A 46 40.23 32.32 -30.76
N ASN A 47 40.00 33.28 -31.66
CA ASN A 47 38.72 33.52 -32.33
C ASN A 47 38.26 32.26 -33.08
N ILE A 48 37.25 31.60 -32.54
CA ILE A 48 36.45 30.60 -33.26
C ILE A 48 35.32 31.37 -33.94
N CYS A 49 35.29 31.32 -35.27
CA CYS A 49 34.28 31.93 -36.11
C CYS A 49 32.87 31.56 -35.63
N HIS A 50 32.07 32.56 -35.28
CA HIS A 50 30.65 32.40 -34.98
C HIS A 50 29.88 32.10 -36.27
N HIS A 51 29.63 30.82 -36.54
CA HIS A 51 28.38 30.42 -37.19
C HIS A 51 27.37 30.17 -36.08
N SER A 52 26.70 31.25 -35.66
CA SER A 52 25.52 31.20 -34.82
C SER A 52 24.40 30.53 -35.62
N THR A 53 24.23 29.22 -35.44
CA THR A 53 22.91 28.62 -35.63
C THR A 53 21.96 29.38 -34.69
N PRO A 54 20.86 29.97 -35.18
CA PRO A 54 19.92 30.62 -34.30
C PRO A 54 19.39 29.55 -33.35
N VAL A 55 19.68 29.71 -32.06
CA VAL A 55 19.03 28.91 -31.01
C VAL A 55 17.54 29.18 -31.16
N GLN A 56 16.79 28.20 -31.66
CA GLN A 56 15.34 28.28 -31.71
C GLN A 56 14.83 28.26 -30.28
N ALA A 57 14.68 29.45 -29.68
CA ALA A 57 14.01 29.61 -28.39
C ALA A 57 12.51 29.41 -28.61
N ARG A 58 11.92 28.50 -27.84
CA ARG A 58 10.46 28.33 -27.79
C ARG A 58 9.93 29.11 -26.59
N PRO A 59 8.82 29.87 -26.74
CA PRO A 59 8.20 30.52 -25.60
C PRO A 59 7.69 29.48 -24.59
N PRO A 60 7.62 29.82 -23.29
CA PRO A 60 7.05 28.94 -22.29
C PRO A 60 5.55 28.71 -22.56
N LEU A 61 5.05 27.53 -22.21
CA LEU A 61 3.65 27.14 -22.46
C LEU A 61 2.69 27.66 -21.37
N GLY A 62 3.23 28.23 -20.30
CA GLY A 62 2.48 28.79 -19.18
C GLY A 62 3.39 29.67 -18.33
N PRO A 63 2.88 30.20 -17.19
CA PRO A 63 3.66 31.07 -16.32
C PRO A 63 4.90 30.32 -15.79
N MET A 64 6.05 31.00 -15.77
CA MET A 64 7.28 30.49 -15.17
C MET A 64 7.27 30.68 -13.64
N PRO A 65 7.96 29.83 -12.89
CA PRO A 65 8.16 30.05 -11.46
C PRO A 65 8.82 31.41 -11.19
N ASN A 66 8.34 32.11 -10.16
CA ASN A 66 8.87 33.38 -9.67
C ASN A 66 8.77 34.57 -10.65
N GLU A 67 7.89 34.51 -11.66
CA GLU A 67 7.58 35.68 -12.51
C GLU A 67 6.90 36.81 -11.74
N ASP A 68 6.24 36.47 -10.64
CA ASP A 68 5.55 37.37 -9.72
C ASP A 68 6.50 38.13 -8.78
N VAL A 69 7.79 37.76 -8.75
CA VAL A 69 8.78 38.42 -7.89
C VAL A 69 9.26 39.70 -8.56
N ASP A 70 8.99 40.86 -7.95
CA ASP A 70 9.54 42.14 -8.39
C ASP A 70 11.06 42.17 -8.13
N VAL A 71 11.83 42.16 -9.21
CA VAL A 71 13.31 42.14 -9.19
C VAL A 71 13.89 43.55 -9.09
N SER A 72 13.05 44.59 -9.22
CA SER A 72 13.49 45.99 -9.24
C SER A 72 14.05 46.42 -7.88
N ASP A 73 13.47 45.91 -6.79
CA ASP A 73 13.88 46.21 -5.41
C ASP A 73 14.05 44.91 -4.59
N LEU A 74 15.17 44.23 -4.85
CA LEU A 74 15.49 42.97 -4.18
C LEU A 74 15.78 43.14 -2.69
N GLU A 75 16.15 44.34 -2.23
CA GLU A 75 16.55 44.56 -0.83
C GLU A 75 15.35 44.73 0.10
N SER A 76 14.24 45.28 -0.39
CA SER A 76 13.00 45.43 0.40
C SER A 76 12.17 44.15 0.52
N LEU A 77 12.41 43.14 -0.32
CA LEU A 77 11.67 41.87 -0.31
C LEU A 77 11.84 41.10 1.00
N GLU A 78 10.72 40.59 1.54
CA GLU A 78 10.74 39.71 2.69
C GLU A 78 11.43 38.38 2.36
N LYS A 79 12.62 38.17 2.93
CA LYS A 79 13.38 36.92 2.74
C LYS A 79 12.84 35.80 3.62
N TYR A 80 13.01 34.56 3.17
CA TYR A 80 12.58 33.38 3.93
C TYR A 80 13.20 33.29 5.34
N ARG A 81 14.49 33.64 5.49
CA ARG A 81 15.25 33.68 6.76
C ARG A 81 15.32 32.35 7.55
N SER A 82 14.56 31.33 7.19
CA SER A 82 14.61 29.98 7.73
C SER A 82 14.37 28.94 6.64
N PHE A 83 15.07 27.82 6.77
CA PHE A 83 14.90 26.69 5.85
C PHE A 83 13.47 26.12 5.91
N THR A 84 12.85 26.08 7.09
CA THR A 84 11.50 25.53 7.27
C THR A 84 10.42 26.36 6.56
N ARG A 85 10.55 27.69 6.54
CA ARG A 85 9.62 28.56 5.81
C ARG A 85 9.74 28.34 4.30
N TYR A 86 10.97 28.25 3.80
CA TYR A 86 11.22 27.90 2.40
C TYR A 86 10.65 26.52 2.05
N LEU A 87 10.89 25.51 2.90
CA LEU A 87 10.44 24.14 2.67
C LEU A 87 8.92 24.06 2.54
N ARG A 88 8.15 24.73 3.40
CA ARG A 88 6.68 24.79 3.30
C ARG A 88 6.22 25.37 1.96
N ALA A 89 6.81 26.50 1.56
CA ALA A 89 6.49 27.13 0.27
C ALA A 89 6.85 26.21 -0.92
N ALA A 90 7.98 25.50 -0.84
CA ALA A 90 8.40 24.54 -1.85
C ALA A 90 7.46 23.32 -1.93
N GLU A 91 6.98 22.81 -0.80
CA GLU A 91 6.01 21.70 -0.75
C GLU A 91 4.65 22.11 -1.32
N GLU A 92 4.19 23.32 -1.00
CA GLU A 92 2.98 23.90 -1.59
C GLU A 92 3.13 24.05 -3.12
N ALA A 93 4.25 24.59 -3.59
CA ALA A 93 4.52 24.71 -5.02
C ALA A 93 4.59 23.34 -5.71
N ARG A 94 5.17 22.32 -5.07
CA ARG A 94 5.22 20.93 -5.57
C ARG A 94 3.83 20.30 -5.69
N SER A 95 2.88 20.69 -4.83
CA SER A 95 1.51 20.14 -4.83
C SER A 95 0.63 20.70 -5.96
N LYS A 96 0.98 21.87 -6.50
CA LYS A 96 0.22 22.55 -7.56
C LYS A 96 0.44 21.87 -8.92
N PRO A 97 -0.58 21.87 -9.80
CA PRO A 97 -0.42 21.39 -11.17
C PRO A 97 0.57 22.29 -11.91
N ALA A 98 1.43 21.67 -12.73
CA ALA A 98 2.40 22.38 -13.55
C ALA A 98 2.30 21.89 -15.01
N TRP A 99 2.56 22.79 -15.96
CA TRP A 99 2.46 22.50 -17.39
C TRP A 99 3.66 21.69 -17.92
N TRP A 100 4.79 21.66 -17.20
CA TRP A 100 5.93 20.82 -17.52
C TRP A 100 5.80 19.41 -16.92
N LYS A 101 6.63 18.48 -17.39
CA LYS A 101 6.65 17.10 -16.88
C LYS A 101 7.06 17.08 -15.41
N THR A 102 6.17 16.62 -14.54
CA THR A 102 6.44 16.44 -13.11
C THR A 102 6.63 14.96 -12.78
N TYR A 103 7.31 14.69 -11.66
CA TYR A 103 7.38 13.32 -11.12
C TYR A 103 5.99 12.76 -10.82
N ARG A 104 5.13 13.61 -10.23
CA ARG A 104 3.73 13.30 -9.93
C ARG A 104 2.96 12.86 -11.18
N SER A 105 3.03 13.62 -12.27
CA SER A 105 2.37 13.26 -13.54
C SER A 105 2.84 11.92 -14.11
N ARG A 106 4.09 11.51 -13.89
CA ARG A 106 4.57 10.17 -14.32
C ARG A 106 3.98 9.05 -13.48
N LEU A 107 3.85 9.26 -12.17
CA LEU A 107 3.22 8.28 -11.28
C LEU A 107 1.73 8.17 -11.57
N GLU A 108 1.05 9.31 -11.68
CA GLU A 108 -0.38 9.40 -11.98
C GLU A 108 -0.71 8.79 -13.34
N GLY A 109 0.10 9.05 -14.38
CA GLY A 109 -0.10 8.43 -15.69
C GLY A 109 0.25 6.93 -15.76
N ALA A 110 0.93 6.39 -14.75
CA ALA A 110 1.20 4.96 -14.63
C ALA A 110 0.11 4.22 -13.84
N ASP A 111 -0.73 4.96 -13.10
CA ASP A 111 -1.84 4.43 -12.32
C ASP A 111 -3.11 4.38 -13.20
N PRO A 112 -3.61 3.18 -13.57
CA PRO A 112 -4.78 3.04 -14.43
C PRO A 112 -6.07 3.62 -13.85
N GLU A 113 -6.14 3.80 -12.52
CA GLU A 113 -7.33 4.26 -11.81
C GLU A 113 -7.28 5.76 -11.47
N HIS A 114 -6.19 6.44 -11.84
CA HIS A 114 -6.02 7.85 -11.51
C HIS A 114 -7.07 8.72 -12.21
N GLY A 115 -7.96 9.33 -11.41
CA GLY A 115 -9.03 10.21 -11.90
C GLY A 115 -10.39 9.54 -12.08
N ALA A 116 -10.54 8.25 -11.73
CA ALA A 116 -11.85 7.61 -11.66
C ALA A 116 -12.70 8.25 -10.54
N GLU A 117 -13.90 8.72 -10.89
CA GLU A 117 -14.86 9.17 -9.88
C GLU A 117 -15.32 7.98 -9.06
N ARG A 118 -15.12 8.04 -7.74
CA ARG A 118 -15.51 6.98 -6.82
C ARG A 118 -16.87 7.30 -6.22
N VAL A 119 -17.75 6.30 -6.18
CA VAL A 119 -19.10 6.42 -5.62
C VAL A 119 -19.10 6.05 -4.14
N ASP A 120 -19.80 6.84 -3.32
CA ASP A 120 -20.07 6.49 -1.92
C ASP A 120 -21.27 5.53 -1.85
N ILE A 121 -21.02 4.29 -1.43
CA ILE A 121 -22.03 3.24 -1.26
C ILE A 121 -22.42 3.03 0.21
N GLY A 122 -21.94 3.89 1.11
CA GLY A 122 -22.13 3.75 2.55
C GLY A 122 -23.44 4.31 3.09
N LEU A 123 -23.64 4.08 4.39
CA LEU A 123 -24.69 4.76 5.14
C LEU A 123 -24.49 6.29 5.15
N PRO A 124 -25.60 7.07 5.18
CA PRO A 124 -25.51 8.52 5.22
C PRO A 124 -24.77 9.00 6.47
N CYS A 125 -23.92 10.02 6.30
CA CYS A 125 -23.21 10.64 7.42
C CYS A 125 -24.19 11.28 8.39
N ARG A 126 -24.02 10.98 9.69
CA ARG A 126 -24.84 11.58 10.75
C ARG A 126 -24.53 13.08 10.82
N ALA A 127 -25.48 13.91 10.39
CA ALA A 127 -25.33 15.37 10.44
C ALA A 127 -25.47 15.85 11.90
N SER A 128 -24.36 16.22 12.53
CA SER A 128 -24.39 16.87 13.84
C SER A 128 -24.55 18.39 13.71
N ASN A 129 -25.11 19.01 14.74
CA ASN A 129 -25.23 20.47 14.78
C ASN A 129 -23.87 21.10 15.09
N ARG A 130 -23.11 21.42 14.03
CA ARG A 130 -21.76 22.00 14.11
C ARG A 130 -21.65 23.16 15.10
N ARG A 131 -22.66 24.04 15.16
CA ARG A 131 -22.66 25.20 16.09
C ARG A 131 -22.70 24.76 17.54
N LYS A 132 -23.46 23.71 17.86
CA LYS A 132 -23.57 23.16 19.21
C LYS A 132 -22.23 22.53 19.63
N GLU A 133 -21.67 21.68 18.77
CA GLU A 133 -20.38 21.02 19.03
C GLU A 133 -19.23 22.03 19.20
N GLU A 134 -19.16 23.06 18.34
CA GLU A 134 -18.15 24.11 18.47
C GLU A 134 -18.27 24.87 19.80
N LYS A 135 -19.51 25.15 20.25
CA LYS A 135 -19.75 25.80 21.53
C LYS A 135 -19.26 24.94 22.70
N GLU A 136 -19.61 23.66 22.71
CA GLU A 136 -19.18 22.70 23.73
C GLU A 136 -17.64 22.57 23.76
N ARG A 137 -16.99 22.43 22.59
CA ARG A 137 -15.52 22.39 22.48
C ARG A 137 -14.86 23.67 23.01
N ARG A 138 -15.43 24.84 22.71
CA ARG A 138 -14.91 26.13 23.22
C ARG A 138 -15.06 26.24 24.74
N GLU A 139 -16.17 25.79 25.30
CA GLU A 139 -16.39 25.76 26.75
C GLU A 139 -15.41 24.83 27.45
N VAL A 140 -15.20 23.62 26.93
CA VAL A 140 -14.17 22.68 27.43
C VAL A 140 -12.78 23.32 27.39
N MET A 141 -12.40 23.94 26.27
CA MET A 141 -11.09 24.60 26.14
C MET A 141 -10.94 25.76 27.14
N LYS A 142 -12.01 26.54 27.35
CA LYS A 142 -12.03 27.65 28.31
C LYS A 142 -11.87 27.15 29.75
N ASN A 143 -12.54 26.05 30.10
CA ASN A 143 -12.43 25.44 31.42
C ASN A 143 -11.03 24.86 31.65
N ASN A 144 -10.46 24.17 30.66
CA ASN A 144 -9.10 23.64 30.75
C ASN A 144 -8.06 24.76 30.94
N LYS A 145 -8.20 25.88 30.21
CA LYS A 145 -7.31 27.05 30.35
C LYS A 145 -7.47 27.80 31.67
N ARG A 146 -8.63 27.69 32.34
CA ARG A 146 -8.85 28.28 33.68
C ARG A 146 -8.19 27.49 34.79
N SER A 147 -7.92 26.20 34.58
CA SER A 147 -7.30 25.34 35.58
C SER A 147 -5.81 25.65 35.72
N VAL A 148 -5.42 26.13 36.90
CA VAL A 148 -4.02 26.40 37.26
C VAL A 148 -3.21 25.10 37.34
N GLU A 149 -3.84 24.00 37.74
CA GLU A 149 -3.19 22.68 37.83
C GLU A 149 -2.79 22.17 36.46
N LEU A 150 -3.68 22.26 35.47
CA LEU A 150 -3.40 21.87 34.08
C LEU A 150 -2.31 22.75 33.47
N GLU A 151 -2.32 24.06 33.74
CA GLU A 151 -1.26 24.98 33.29
C GLU A 151 0.10 24.59 33.90
N ARG A 152 0.14 24.35 35.21
CA ARG A 152 1.38 23.97 35.91
C ARG A 152 1.90 22.62 35.40
N ALA A 153 1.03 21.63 35.22
CA ALA A 153 1.39 20.32 34.70
C ALA A 153 1.89 20.39 33.25
N ALA A 154 1.27 21.22 32.40
CA ALA A 154 1.74 21.45 31.03
C ALA A 154 3.11 22.15 31.00
N ARG A 155 3.32 23.17 31.84
CA ARG A 155 4.60 23.90 31.95
C ARG A 155 5.73 22.98 32.42
N LEU A 156 5.46 22.10 33.38
CA LEU A 156 6.41 21.12 33.90
C LEU A 156 6.53 19.85 33.03
N ARG A 157 5.75 19.75 31.95
CA ARG A 157 5.69 18.58 31.06
C ARG A 157 5.32 17.27 31.78
N THR A 158 4.52 17.36 32.85
CA THR A 158 4.03 16.21 33.61
C THR A 158 2.58 15.83 33.27
N LEU A 159 1.90 16.64 32.45
CA LEU A 159 0.52 16.39 32.01
C LEU A 159 0.44 15.08 31.21
N ARG A 160 -0.46 14.19 31.64
CA ARG A 160 -0.79 12.94 30.93
C ARG A 160 -2.21 13.03 30.37
N VAL A 161 -2.40 12.47 29.19
CA VAL A 161 -3.71 12.35 28.54
C VAL A 161 -4.18 10.91 28.69
N ASP A 162 -5.43 10.75 29.11
CA ASP A 162 -6.09 9.45 29.18
C ASP A 162 -6.35 8.92 27.76
N LEU A 163 -5.70 7.81 27.41
CA LEU A 163 -5.76 7.23 26.07
C LEU A 163 -7.10 6.55 25.79
N ASP A 164 -7.75 5.99 26.81
CA ASP A 164 -9.03 5.29 26.65
C ASP A 164 -10.11 6.33 26.27
N ARG A 165 -10.13 7.46 26.98
CA ARG A 165 -11.01 8.58 26.64
C ARG A 165 -10.73 9.18 25.26
N VAL A 166 -9.47 9.23 24.84
CA VAL A 166 -9.09 9.69 23.48
C VAL A 166 -9.63 8.71 22.45
N GLN A 167 -9.51 7.41 22.69
CA GLN A 167 -10.02 6.36 21.81
C GLN A 167 -11.55 6.45 21.67
N ASP A 168 -12.30 6.53 22.77
CA ASP A 168 -13.77 6.66 22.72
C ASP A 168 -14.23 7.92 21.97
N THR A 169 -13.51 9.04 22.17
CA THR A 169 -13.79 10.29 21.47
C THR A 169 -13.45 10.18 19.98
N TRP A 170 -12.38 9.46 19.63
CA TRP A 170 -11.99 9.22 18.25
C TRP A 170 -12.98 8.30 17.53
N GLU A 171 -13.38 7.19 18.16
CA GLU A 171 -14.37 6.22 17.64
C GLU A 171 -15.70 6.89 17.29
N SER A 172 -16.15 7.85 18.10
CA SER A 172 -17.41 8.58 17.88
C SER A 172 -17.33 9.73 16.87
N THR A 173 -16.13 10.20 16.50
CA THR A 173 -15.98 11.42 15.68
C THR A 173 -15.19 11.21 14.39
N ALA A 174 -13.89 10.90 14.50
CA ALA A 174 -12.96 10.90 13.38
C ALA A 174 -12.64 9.50 12.83
N ALA A 175 -12.99 8.44 13.57
CA ALA A 175 -12.68 7.07 13.19
C ALA A 175 -13.15 6.71 11.79
N PRO A 176 -14.40 6.98 11.35
CA PRO A 176 -14.86 6.58 10.01
C PRO A 176 -13.95 7.14 8.89
N PHE A 177 -13.47 8.37 9.03
CA PHE A 177 -12.59 9.01 8.04
C PHE A 177 -11.17 8.44 8.05
N HIS A 178 -10.64 8.14 9.24
CA HIS A 178 -9.31 7.56 9.38
C HIS A 178 -9.28 6.11 8.90
N VAL A 179 -10.30 5.32 9.27
CA VAL A 179 -10.45 3.93 8.83
C VAL A 179 -10.64 3.85 7.33
N ARG A 180 -11.44 4.76 6.72
CA ARG A 180 -11.51 4.87 5.26
C ARG A 180 -10.14 5.11 4.64
N ARG A 181 -9.36 6.06 5.16
CA ARG A 181 -8.02 6.36 4.64
C ARG A 181 -7.08 5.16 4.77
N LEU A 182 -7.18 4.40 5.87
CA LEU A 182 -6.42 3.17 6.06
C LEU A 182 -6.87 2.10 5.06
N ALA A 183 -8.16 1.89 4.88
CA ALA A 183 -8.68 0.94 3.90
C ALA A 183 -8.26 1.29 2.46
N ASP A 184 -8.21 2.57 2.09
CA ASP A 184 -7.63 3.05 0.83
C ASP A 184 -6.13 2.71 0.73
N HIS A 185 -5.36 2.98 1.79
CA HIS A 185 -3.92 2.68 1.83
C HIS A 185 -3.63 1.19 1.69
N TYR A 186 -4.43 0.35 2.34
CA TYR A 186 -4.32 -1.10 2.26
C TYR A 186 -4.92 -1.67 0.99
N GLY A 187 -5.56 -0.89 0.10
CA GLY A 187 -6.16 -1.36 -1.14
C GLY A 187 -7.47 -2.15 -0.96
N VAL A 188 -8.09 -2.09 0.24
CA VAL A 188 -9.32 -2.86 0.53
C VAL A 188 -10.47 -2.46 -0.39
N PHE A 189 -10.70 -1.16 -0.57
CA PHE A 189 -11.77 -0.71 -1.46
C PHE A 189 -11.49 -1.03 -2.93
N ARG A 190 -10.23 -0.93 -3.37
CA ARG A 190 -9.86 -1.26 -4.75
C ARG A 190 -10.24 -2.70 -5.08
N ASP A 191 -9.91 -3.62 -4.18
CA ASP A 191 -10.06 -5.05 -4.43
C ASP A 191 -11.51 -5.54 -4.19
N LEU A 192 -12.17 -5.09 -3.12
CA LEU A 192 -13.53 -5.55 -2.77
C LEU A 192 -14.64 -4.76 -3.50
N PHE A 193 -14.42 -3.46 -3.75
CA PHE A 193 -15.42 -2.53 -4.27
C PHE A 193 -14.82 -1.55 -5.29
N PRO A 194 -14.40 -2.02 -6.48
CA PRO A 194 -13.74 -1.18 -7.48
C PRO A 194 -14.59 0.03 -7.85
N ASN A 195 -13.97 1.21 -7.89
CA ASN A 195 -14.61 2.52 -8.10
C ASN A 195 -15.65 2.93 -7.05
N ALA A 196 -15.68 2.29 -5.88
CA ALA A 196 -16.56 2.67 -4.79
C ALA A 196 -15.78 2.83 -3.47
N PHE A 197 -16.42 3.47 -2.50
CA PHE A 197 -15.99 3.51 -1.10
C PHE A 197 -17.20 3.64 -0.19
N PHE A 198 -17.01 3.40 1.09
CA PHE A 198 -17.98 3.80 2.10
C PHE A 198 -17.26 4.33 3.34
N LEU A 199 -17.99 5.09 4.15
CA LEU A 199 -17.54 5.47 5.49
C LEU A 199 -18.05 4.44 6.50
N PRO A 200 -17.17 3.73 7.23
CA PRO A 200 -17.59 2.78 8.24
C PRO A 200 -18.14 3.55 9.46
N GLN A 201 -19.43 3.83 9.44
CA GLN A 201 -20.15 4.53 10.51
C GLN A 201 -20.31 3.67 11.77
N VAL A 202 -20.33 2.35 11.60
CA VAL A 202 -20.50 1.38 12.68
C VAL A 202 -19.14 0.77 13.03
N THR A 203 -18.67 1.02 14.25
CA THR A 203 -17.42 0.45 14.76
C THR A 203 -17.58 -1.04 15.03
N LEU A 204 -16.82 -1.87 14.32
CA LEU A 204 -16.68 -3.30 14.62
C LEU A 204 -15.61 -3.52 15.68
N ARG A 205 -15.97 -4.26 16.73
CA ARG A 205 -15.04 -4.77 17.74
C ARG A 205 -14.97 -6.28 17.61
N ILE A 206 -13.88 -6.79 17.05
CA ILE A 206 -13.68 -8.22 16.83
C ILE A 206 -12.53 -8.67 17.71
N ARG A 207 -12.73 -9.77 18.44
CA ARG A 207 -11.74 -10.32 19.38
C ARG A 207 -11.59 -11.82 19.17
N TYR A 208 -10.34 -12.26 19.08
CA TYR A 208 -9.97 -13.67 19.03
C TYR A 208 -9.45 -14.15 20.39
N GLY A 209 -9.74 -15.41 20.72
CA GLY A 209 -9.34 -16.07 21.96
C GLY A 209 -10.26 -15.76 23.15
N GLN A 210 -10.32 -16.70 24.11
CA GLN A 210 -11.19 -16.60 25.30
C GLN A 210 -10.82 -15.43 26.22
N ASP A 211 -9.55 -15.00 26.22
CA ASP A 211 -9.08 -13.87 27.03
C ASP A 211 -9.19 -12.52 26.30
N GLY A 212 -9.68 -12.49 25.05
CA GLY A 212 -9.80 -11.27 24.24
C GLY A 212 -8.48 -10.58 23.91
N ALA A 213 -7.34 -11.26 24.12
CA ALA A 213 -6.00 -10.71 23.96
C ALA A 213 -5.66 -10.32 22.51
N ALA A 214 -6.33 -10.93 21.52
CA ALA A 214 -6.10 -10.69 20.10
C ALA A 214 -7.26 -9.88 19.50
N GLN A 215 -7.23 -8.56 19.69
CA GLN A 215 -8.20 -7.64 19.07
C GLN A 215 -7.83 -7.33 17.61
N VAL A 216 -8.83 -7.35 16.73
CA VAL A 216 -8.71 -6.85 15.36
C VAL A 216 -8.92 -5.33 15.34
N HIS A 217 -8.04 -4.63 14.64
CA HIS A 217 -8.14 -3.20 14.38
C HIS A 217 -8.24 -2.96 12.86
N HIS A 218 -7.32 -2.19 12.29
CA HIS A 218 -7.33 -1.77 10.88
C HIS A 218 -5.96 -1.99 10.24
N GLY A 219 -5.52 -3.25 10.21
CA GLY A 219 -4.25 -3.68 9.61
C GLY A 219 -3.20 -4.17 10.61
N ASN A 220 -3.56 -4.40 11.87
CA ASN A 220 -2.66 -5.04 12.83
C ASN A 220 -2.41 -6.50 12.44
N ARG A 221 -1.32 -7.07 12.96
CA ARG A 221 -0.94 -8.45 12.68
C ARG A 221 -1.58 -9.42 13.67
N LEU A 222 -2.22 -10.47 13.16
CA LEU A 222 -2.70 -11.61 13.92
C LEU A 222 -2.19 -12.91 13.28
N THR A 223 -1.78 -13.88 14.08
CA THR A 223 -1.31 -15.17 13.56
C THR A 223 -2.49 -16.09 13.24
N PRO A 224 -2.34 -17.02 12.29
CA PRO A 224 -3.35 -18.06 12.04
C PRO A 224 -3.69 -18.85 13.30
N THR A 225 -2.70 -19.14 14.16
CA THR A 225 -2.92 -19.76 15.47
C THR A 225 -3.88 -18.96 16.36
N GLN A 226 -3.76 -17.63 16.41
CA GLN A 226 -4.68 -16.77 17.18
C GLN A 226 -6.09 -16.76 16.56
N ALA A 227 -6.17 -16.82 15.23
CA ALA A 227 -7.41 -16.81 14.47
C ALA A 227 -7.95 -18.23 14.15
N ALA A 228 -7.57 -19.23 14.94
CA ALA A 228 -7.95 -20.63 14.70
C ALA A 228 -9.44 -20.92 14.96
N SER A 229 -10.10 -20.15 15.83
CA SER A 229 -11.52 -20.28 16.13
C SER A 229 -12.30 -19.03 15.71
N PRO A 230 -13.62 -19.11 15.50
CA PRO A 230 -14.44 -17.95 15.21
C PRO A 230 -14.27 -16.87 16.28
N PRO A 231 -14.18 -15.58 15.90
CA PRO A 231 -14.02 -14.50 16.87
C PRO A 231 -15.33 -14.11 17.54
N GLU A 232 -15.22 -13.44 18.67
CA GLU A 232 -16.32 -12.67 19.24
C GLU A 232 -16.46 -11.34 18.46
N VAL A 233 -17.67 -11.05 17.98
CA VAL A 233 -17.96 -9.85 17.21
C VAL A 233 -19.00 -9.01 17.94
N GLY A 234 -18.63 -7.75 18.23
CA GLY A 234 -19.50 -6.78 18.87
C GLY A 234 -19.58 -5.48 18.06
N PHE A 235 -20.78 -4.94 17.94
CA PHE A 235 -21.05 -3.65 17.30
C PHE A 235 -22.33 -3.03 17.87
N ALA A 236 -22.52 -1.72 17.69
CA ALA A 236 -23.73 -1.04 18.11
C ALA A 236 -24.82 -1.21 17.05
N ALA A 237 -25.93 -1.84 17.43
CA ALA A 237 -27.07 -2.12 16.56
C ALA A 237 -28.38 -1.57 17.15
N GLU A 238 -29.30 -1.18 16.29
CA GLU A 238 -30.66 -0.76 16.68
C GLU A 238 -31.54 -1.99 16.94
N GLU A 239 -32.47 -1.90 17.88
CA GLU A 239 -33.42 -3.00 18.12
C GLU A 239 -34.24 -3.31 16.86
N GLY A 240 -34.36 -4.59 16.51
CA GLY A 240 -35.08 -5.03 15.31
C GLY A 240 -34.34 -4.82 13.98
N SER A 241 -33.11 -4.28 14.00
CA SER A 241 -32.28 -4.21 12.79
C SER A 241 -31.67 -5.57 12.44
N LEU A 242 -31.45 -5.80 11.13
CA LEU A 242 -30.83 -7.02 10.62
C LEU A 242 -29.47 -6.68 9.99
N TRP A 243 -28.51 -7.57 10.15
CA TRP A 243 -27.13 -7.36 9.70
C TRP A 243 -26.57 -8.59 9.01
N THR A 244 -25.59 -8.36 8.14
CA THR A 244 -24.83 -9.42 7.48
C THR A 244 -23.35 -9.19 7.74
N LEU A 245 -22.65 -10.23 8.21
CA LEU A 245 -21.23 -10.21 8.49
C LEU A 245 -20.49 -11.08 7.48
N LEU A 246 -19.51 -10.50 6.81
CA LEU A 246 -18.64 -11.18 5.85
C LEU A 246 -17.19 -11.09 6.32
N LEU A 247 -16.47 -12.21 6.33
CA LEU A 247 -15.02 -12.29 6.42
C LEU A 247 -14.47 -12.87 5.13
N THR A 248 -13.60 -12.12 4.45
CA THR A 248 -12.99 -12.54 3.18
C THR A 248 -11.52 -12.16 3.07
N SER A 249 -10.78 -12.88 2.23
CA SER A 249 -9.38 -12.61 1.92
C SER A 249 -9.19 -12.45 0.41
N PRO A 250 -8.85 -11.23 -0.08
CA PRO A 250 -8.53 -11.00 -1.48
C PRO A 250 -7.13 -11.49 -1.89
N ASP A 251 -6.27 -11.85 -0.94
CA ASP A 251 -4.86 -12.20 -1.21
C ASP A 251 -4.58 -13.72 -1.18
N GLU A 252 -5.53 -14.54 -0.70
CA GLU A 252 -5.28 -15.96 -0.39
C GLU A 252 -5.63 -16.92 -1.53
N HIS A 253 -6.34 -16.45 -2.56
CA HIS A 253 -6.82 -17.32 -3.62
C HIS A 253 -5.67 -17.93 -4.44
N LEU A 254 -5.66 -19.27 -4.54
CA LEU A 254 -4.49 -20.03 -5.03
C LEU A 254 -4.43 -20.20 -6.56
N GLN A 255 -5.51 -19.89 -7.28
CA GLN A 255 -5.64 -20.20 -8.72
C GLN A 255 -5.96 -18.97 -9.58
N ASP A 256 -6.94 -18.19 -9.15
CA ASP A 256 -7.37 -16.93 -9.76
C ASP A 256 -6.87 -15.74 -8.92
N SER A 257 -6.26 -14.74 -9.54
CA SER A 257 -5.75 -13.54 -8.87
C SER A 257 -6.84 -12.53 -8.52
N ASP A 258 -7.98 -12.60 -9.22
CA ASP A 258 -9.07 -11.62 -9.10
C ASP A 258 -10.23 -12.17 -8.26
N ALA A 259 -10.05 -13.33 -7.62
CA ALA A 259 -11.03 -13.96 -6.77
C ALA A 259 -10.57 -13.96 -5.31
N GLU A 260 -11.55 -14.04 -4.42
CA GLU A 260 -11.37 -14.02 -2.98
C GLU A 260 -11.76 -15.38 -2.41
N TYR A 261 -11.30 -15.72 -1.21
CA TYR A 261 -11.93 -16.77 -0.41
C TYR A 261 -12.84 -16.16 0.65
N VAL A 262 -14.04 -16.71 0.80
CA VAL A 262 -14.87 -16.44 1.96
C VAL A 262 -14.44 -17.34 3.12
N HIS A 263 -14.16 -16.75 4.26
CA HIS A 263 -13.84 -17.48 5.49
C HIS A 263 -15.07 -17.65 6.36
N TRP A 264 -15.92 -16.62 6.43
CA TRP A 264 -17.12 -16.66 7.25
C TRP A 264 -18.19 -15.75 6.67
N LEU A 265 -19.42 -16.23 6.62
CA LEU A 265 -20.56 -15.44 6.14
C LEU A 265 -21.79 -15.75 6.99
N LEU A 266 -22.30 -14.72 7.67
CA LEU A 266 -23.53 -14.76 8.44
C LEU A 266 -24.53 -13.79 7.85
N GLY A 267 -25.73 -14.26 7.55
CA GLY A 267 -26.85 -13.44 7.09
C GLY A 267 -27.89 -13.23 8.18
N ASN A 268 -28.74 -12.21 8.03
CA ASN A 268 -29.94 -12.01 8.85
C ASN A 268 -29.68 -12.01 10.37
N VAL A 269 -28.53 -11.48 10.81
CA VAL A 269 -28.16 -11.36 12.23
C VAL A 269 -29.08 -10.36 12.93
N PRO A 270 -29.86 -10.74 13.95
CA PRO A 270 -30.74 -9.83 14.66
C PRO A 270 -29.95 -8.95 15.64
N GLY A 271 -29.99 -7.63 15.42
CA GLY A 271 -29.27 -6.65 16.24
C GLY A 271 -27.76 -6.95 16.27
N ALA A 272 -27.22 -7.09 17.49
CA ALA A 272 -25.81 -7.47 17.71
C ALA A 272 -25.63 -8.94 18.10
N ALA A 273 -26.68 -9.77 18.02
CA ALA A 273 -26.66 -11.17 18.43
C ALA A 273 -26.14 -12.07 17.31
N VAL A 274 -24.81 -12.02 17.08
CA VAL A 274 -24.12 -12.74 15.98
C VAL A 274 -24.40 -14.25 15.98
N GLN A 275 -24.59 -14.85 17.15
CA GLN A 275 -24.89 -16.28 17.31
C GLN A 275 -26.30 -16.69 16.86
N GLU A 276 -27.23 -15.73 16.73
CA GLU A 276 -28.60 -15.97 16.27
C GLU A 276 -28.75 -15.76 14.75
N GLY A 277 -27.68 -15.36 14.07
CA GLY A 277 -27.66 -15.19 12.62
C GLY A 277 -27.70 -16.51 11.85
N GLU A 278 -28.09 -16.42 10.59
CA GLU A 278 -28.07 -17.55 9.67
C GLU A 278 -26.65 -17.75 9.14
N GLU A 279 -26.02 -18.87 9.51
CA GLU A 279 -24.68 -19.20 9.02
C GLU A 279 -24.75 -19.70 7.56
N LEU A 280 -24.37 -18.84 6.63
CA LEU A 280 -24.35 -19.12 5.19
C LEU A 280 -23.05 -19.80 4.77
N CYS A 281 -21.95 -19.48 5.45
CA CYS A 281 -20.67 -20.15 5.27
C CYS A 281 -19.96 -20.25 6.61
N HIS A 282 -19.68 -21.48 7.05
CA HIS A 282 -19.00 -21.71 8.32
C HIS A 282 -17.59 -21.13 8.34
N TYR A 283 -17.14 -20.77 9.54
CA TYR A 283 -15.82 -20.19 9.76
C TYR A 283 -14.69 -21.14 9.32
N LEU A 284 -13.84 -20.67 8.43
CA LEU A 284 -12.58 -21.31 8.07
C LEU A 284 -11.41 -20.45 8.59
N PRO A 285 -10.50 -21.02 9.40
CA PRO A 285 -9.33 -20.29 9.87
C PRO A 285 -8.49 -19.74 8.70
N PRO A 286 -7.77 -18.62 8.87
CA PRO A 286 -6.77 -18.17 7.90
C PRO A 286 -5.75 -19.28 7.57
N PHE A 287 -5.42 -19.47 6.29
CA PHE A 287 -4.41 -20.44 5.84
C PHE A 287 -3.40 -19.81 4.85
N PRO A 288 -2.75 -18.69 5.20
CA PRO A 288 -1.81 -18.02 4.31
C PRO A 288 -0.66 -18.97 3.92
N ALA A 289 -0.56 -19.28 2.62
CA ALA A 289 0.42 -20.24 2.12
C ALA A 289 1.86 -19.76 2.34
N ARG A 290 2.76 -20.71 2.60
CA ARG A 290 4.17 -20.41 2.90
C ARG A 290 4.83 -19.67 1.75
N GLY A 291 5.46 -18.54 2.05
CA GLY A 291 6.18 -17.73 1.06
C GLY A 291 5.33 -16.73 0.27
N THR A 292 4.03 -16.61 0.55
CA THR A 292 3.14 -15.59 -0.06
C THR A 292 3.23 -14.21 0.60
N GLY A 293 3.77 -14.13 1.82
CA GLY A 293 3.93 -12.88 2.57
C GLY A 293 2.76 -12.60 3.52
N PHE A 294 2.37 -11.34 3.63
CA PHE A 294 1.24 -10.91 4.45
C PHE A 294 -0.03 -10.84 3.60
N GLN A 295 -1.07 -11.52 4.06
CA GLN A 295 -2.40 -11.52 3.46
C GLN A 295 -3.38 -10.74 4.34
N ARG A 296 -4.30 -10.01 3.72
CA ARG A 296 -5.31 -9.19 4.39
C ARG A 296 -6.59 -10.00 4.58
N PHE A 297 -7.11 -10.02 5.81
CA PHE A 297 -8.41 -10.61 6.14
C PHE A 297 -9.35 -9.48 6.53
N VAL A 298 -10.43 -9.33 5.76
CA VAL A 298 -11.32 -8.17 5.83
C VAL A 298 -12.69 -8.59 6.32
N PHE A 299 -13.12 -7.98 7.43
CA PHE A 299 -14.48 -8.03 7.92
C PHE A 299 -15.28 -6.86 7.37
N VAL A 300 -16.37 -7.17 6.68
CA VAL A 300 -17.35 -6.20 6.21
C VAL A 300 -18.67 -6.47 6.92
N LEU A 301 -19.23 -5.44 7.55
CA LEU A 301 -20.56 -5.48 8.14
C LEU A 301 -21.51 -4.68 7.26
N PHE A 302 -22.60 -5.33 6.87
CA PHE A 302 -23.67 -4.70 6.11
C PHE A 302 -24.93 -4.56 6.97
N LYS A 303 -25.58 -3.40 6.91
CA LYS A 303 -26.93 -3.17 7.45
C LYS A 303 -27.95 -3.63 6.42
N GLN A 304 -28.94 -4.40 6.86
CA GLN A 304 -30.05 -4.83 6.01
C GLN A 304 -31.32 -4.03 6.32
N ASP A 305 -32.05 -3.63 5.28
CA ASP A 305 -33.33 -2.93 5.43
C ASP A 305 -34.49 -3.89 5.76
N GLY A 306 -34.26 -5.19 5.57
CA GLY A 306 -35.15 -6.26 6.01
C GLY A 306 -34.54 -7.62 5.72
N ARG A 307 -35.26 -8.70 6.03
CA ARG A 307 -34.77 -10.07 5.86
C ARG A 307 -34.50 -10.39 4.38
N VAL A 308 -33.27 -10.78 4.07
CA VAL A 308 -32.81 -11.14 2.71
C VAL A 308 -32.79 -12.65 2.57
N ASP A 309 -33.14 -13.15 1.38
CA ASP A 309 -33.02 -14.56 1.07
C ASP A 309 -31.63 -14.85 0.50
N PHE A 310 -30.87 -15.72 1.17
CA PHE A 310 -29.49 -16.07 0.83
C PHE A 310 -29.35 -17.52 0.35
N GLN A 311 -30.43 -18.18 -0.06
CA GLN A 311 -30.37 -19.58 -0.51
C GLN A 311 -29.32 -19.85 -1.58
N GLU A 312 -29.10 -18.92 -2.51
CA GLU A 312 -28.11 -19.07 -3.59
C GLU A 312 -26.66 -18.86 -3.13
N ASP A 313 -26.45 -18.11 -2.05
CA ASP A 313 -25.11 -17.79 -1.51
C ASP A 313 -24.73 -18.71 -0.33
N ALA A 314 -25.69 -19.50 0.16
CA ALA A 314 -25.50 -20.50 1.18
C ALA A 314 -24.61 -21.64 0.67
N ARG A 315 -23.65 -22.04 1.49
CA ARG A 315 -22.70 -23.12 1.22
C ARG A 315 -23.03 -24.32 2.10
N PRO A 316 -22.59 -25.53 1.71
CA PRO A 316 -22.71 -26.69 2.60
C PRO A 316 -22.00 -26.41 3.93
N SER A 317 -22.48 -27.01 5.01
CA SER A 317 -21.80 -26.95 6.31
C SER A 317 -21.40 -28.37 6.74
N PRO A 318 -20.09 -28.71 6.82
CA PRO A 318 -18.92 -27.86 6.55
C PRO A 318 -18.47 -27.82 5.06
N CYS A 319 -18.48 -26.65 4.43
CA CYS A 319 -17.79 -26.31 3.17
C CYS A 319 -16.25 -26.27 3.28
N LEU A 320 -15.58 -27.39 3.02
CA LEU A 320 -14.11 -27.49 3.01
C LEU A 320 -13.52 -27.35 1.58
N SER A 321 -14.39 -27.26 0.57
CA SER A 321 -13.99 -27.10 -0.83
C SER A 321 -13.58 -25.67 -1.11
N LEU A 322 -12.34 -25.46 -1.55
CA LEU A 322 -11.86 -24.14 -1.94
C LEU A 322 -12.63 -23.57 -3.14
N GLN A 323 -13.11 -24.41 -4.06
CA GLN A 323 -13.91 -23.97 -5.22
C GLN A 323 -15.26 -23.38 -4.80
N GLU A 324 -15.90 -23.96 -3.78
CA GLU A 324 -17.15 -23.42 -3.24
C GLU A 324 -16.92 -22.16 -2.39
N ARG A 325 -15.72 -22.04 -1.80
CA ARG A 325 -15.29 -20.84 -1.07
C ARG A 325 -14.81 -19.71 -1.96
N THR A 326 -14.53 -19.96 -3.23
CA THR A 326 -14.27 -18.91 -4.22
C THR A 326 -15.43 -17.93 -4.21
N PHE A 327 -15.12 -16.66 -4.02
CA PHE A 327 -16.08 -15.60 -3.78
C PHE A 327 -15.62 -14.30 -4.42
N LYS A 328 -16.58 -13.44 -4.75
CA LYS A 328 -16.33 -12.07 -5.20
C LYS A 328 -17.28 -11.16 -4.45
N THR A 329 -16.74 -10.33 -3.56
CA THR A 329 -17.53 -9.46 -2.68
C THR A 329 -18.38 -8.49 -3.50
N LEU A 330 -17.85 -8.00 -4.62
CA LEU A 330 -18.54 -7.12 -5.55
C LEU A 330 -19.81 -7.75 -6.14
N ASP A 331 -19.74 -8.99 -6.59
CA ASP A 331 -20.87 -9.67 -7.22
C ASP A 331 -21.96 -10.00 -6.19
N PHE A 332 -21.55 -10.43 -4.99
CA PHE A 332 -22.46 -10.61 -3.86
C PHE A 332 -23.17 -9.31 -3.49
N TYR A 333 -22.43 -8.20 -3.36
CA TYR A 333 -23.02 -6.91 -3.04
C TYR A 333 -23.98 -6.43 -4.13
N ARG A 334 -23.61 -6.55 -5.41
CA ARG A 334 -24.47 -6.15 -6.54
C ARG A 334 -25.82 -6.87 -6.56
N LYS A 335 -25.85 -8.15 -6.18
CA LYS A 335 -27.10 -8.93 -6.09
C LYS A 335 -28.04 -8.40 -5.00
N HIS A 336 -27.48 -7.91 -3.89
CA HIS A 336 -28.24 -7.57 -2.68
C HIS A 336 -28.26 -6.07 -2.31
N GLN A 337 -27.65 -5.21 -3.12
CA GLN A 337 -27.46 -3.77 -2.84
C GLN A 337 -28.76 -3.02 -2.56
N ASP A 338 -29.89 -3.47 -3.12
CA ASP A 338 -31.20 -2.84 -2.92
C ASP A 338 -31.72 -3.00 -1.49
N ARG A 339 -31.17 -3.96 -0.73
CA ARG A 339 -31.63 -4.30 0.63
C ARG A 339 -30.49 -4.34 1.65
N MET A 340 -29.27 -4.05 1.22
CA MET A 340 -28.06 -4.21 2.01
C MET A 340 -27.11 -3.04 1.76
N THR A 341 -26.59 -2.43 2.82
CA THR A 341 -25.67 -1.28 2.73
C THR A 341 -24.45 -1.50 3.63
N PRO A 342 -23.21 -1.34 3.12
CA PRO A 342 -22.02 -1.48 3.94
C PRO A 342 -21.96 -0.39 5.02
N ALA A 343 -21.69 -0.82 6.25
CA ALA A 343 -21.83 0.02 7.44
C ALA A 343 -20.59 -0.02 8.34
N GLY A 344 -19.88 -1.14 8.39
CA GLY A 344 -18.70 -1.32 9.24
C GLY A 344 -17.57 -2.05 8.52
N LEU A 345 -16.34 -1.76 8.93
CA LEU A 345 -15.13 -2.33 8.33
C LEU A 345 -14.06 -2.53 9.40
N ALA A 346 -13.48 -3.71 9.45
CA ALA A 346 -12.31 -4.03 10.26
C ALA A 346 -11.45 -5.05 9.51
N PHE A 347 -10.13 -5.02 9.69
CA PHE A 347 -9.26 -5.95 8.97
C PHE A 347 -7.94 -6.15 9.70
N PHE A 348 -7.32 -7.30 9.49
CA PHE A 348 -6.00 -7.63 10.02
C PHE A 348 -5.13 -8.22 8.92
N GLN A 349 -3.84 -8.32 9.21
CA GLN A 349 -2.87 -9.01 8.37
C GLN A 349 -2.45 -10.32 9.03
N SER A 350 -2.39 -11.39 8.25
CA SER A 350 -1.84 -12.66 8.69
C SER A 350 -0.73 -13.12 7.77
N GLN A 351 0.16 -13.93 8.31
CA GLN A 351 1.24 -14.58 7.56
C GLN A 351 1.31 -16.03 8.01
N TRP A 352 1.94 -16.86 7.19
CA TRP A 352 2.17 -18.26 7.50
C TRP A 352 2.77 -18.47 8.91
N ASP A 353 2.25 -19.47 9.60
CA ASP A 353 2.79 -20.08 10.82
C ASP A 353 2.62 -21.62 10.75
N GLU A 354 3.08 -22.34 11.76
CA GLU A 354 3.06 -23.81 11.77
C GLU A 354 1.62 -24.39 11.79
N SER A 355 0.63 -23.67 12.31
CA SER A 355 -0.77 -24.13 12.37
C SER A 355 -1.45 -24.18 10.99
N VAL A 356 -0.91 -23.46 10.02
CA VAL A 356 -1.41 -23.47 8.64
C VAL A 356 -1.18 -24.84 7.99
N THR A 357 -0.07 -25.51 8.29
CA THR A 357 0.22 -26.86 7.80
C THR A 357 -0.86 -27.85 8.25
N ASP A 358 -1.28 -27.77 9.51
CA ASP A 358 -2.39 -28.58 10.04
C ASP A 358 -3.71 -28.24 9.35
N THR A 359 -3.96 -26.96 9.04
CA THR A 359 -5.15 -26.53 8.31
C THR A 359 -5.20 -27.13 6.89
N PHE A 360 -4.09 -27.13 6.15
CA PHE A 360 -4.04 -27.76 4.82
C PHE A 360 -4.25 -29.27 4.88
N HIS A 361 -3.62 -29.96 5.83
CA HIS A 361 -3.65 -31.43 5.90
C HIS A 361 -4.90 -32.00 6.57
N ALA A 362 -5.33 -31.43 7.71
CA ALA A 362 -6.45 -31.95 8.49
C ALA A 362 -7.80 -31.39 8.01
N VAL A 363 -7.87 -30.09 7.72
CA VAL A 363 -9.12 -29.40 7.37
C VAL A 363 -9.36 -29.48 5.86
N LEU A 364 -8.44 -28.98 5.04
CA LEU A 364 -8.59 -28.91 3.57
C LEU A 364 -8.24 -30.23 2.86
N ARG A 365 -7.60 -31.18 3.56
CA ARG A 365 -7.17 -32.49 3.03
C ARG A 365 -6.36 -32.41 1.73
N MET A 366 -5.49 -31.41 1.65
CA MET A 366 -4.62 -31.18 0.50
C MET A 366 -3.15 -31.03 0.91
N ARG A 367 -2.26 -30.99 -0.08
CA ARG A 367 -0.84 -30.70 0.15
C ARG A 367 -0.66 -29.20 0.31
N GLU A 368 0.16 -28.80 1.27
CA GLU A 368 0.52 -27.40 1.46
C GLU A 368 1.33 -26.89 0.26
N PRO A 369 0.87 -25.84 -0.44
CA PRO A 369 1.67 -25.17 -1.46
C PRO A 369 2.72 -24.27 -0.80
N VAL A 370 3.96 -24.32 -1.33
CA VAL A 370 5.07 -23.47 -0.88
C VAL A 370 5.53 -22.62 -2.05
N PHE A 371 5.58 -21.31 -1.83
CA PHE A 371 5.99 -20.32 -2.81
C PHE A 371 7.37 -19.75 -2.45
N GLU A 372 8.10 -19.32 -3.47
CA GLU A 372 9.38 -18.63 -3.32
C GLU A 372 9.39 -17.38 -4.19
N PHE A 373 9.92 -16.28 -3.64
CA PHE A 373 10.08 -15.04 -4.37
C PHE A 373 11.33 -15.11 -5.26
N ILE A 374 11.11 -15.42 -6.54
CA ILE A 374 12.18 -15.43 -7.55
C ILE A 374 12.37 -14.02 -8.10
N ARG A 375 13.56 -13.45 -7.90
CA ARG A 375 13.92 -12.14 -8.48
C ARG A 375 14.13 -12.27 -9.99
N PRO A 376 13.81 -11.23 -10.78
CA PRO A 376 14.18 -11.19 -12.20
C PRO A 376 15.68 -11.41 -12.36
N PRO A 377 16.10 -12.15 -13.42
CA PRO A 377 17.52 -12.37 -13.67
C PRO A 377 18.23 -11.03 -13.88
N VAL A 378 19.49 -10.97 -13.46
CA VAL A 378 20.31 -9.79 -13.66
C VAL A 378 20.47 -9.55 -15.16
N TYR A 379 20.26 -8.32 -15.59
CA TYR A 379 20.48 -7.95 -17.00
C TYR A 379 21.98 -7.96 -17.30
N HIS A 380 22.36 -8.71 -18.32
CA HIS A 380 23.70 -8.70 -18.90
C HIS A 380 23.63 -8.09 -20.31
N PRO A 381 24.46 -7.08 -20.64
CA PRO A 381 24.52 -6.54 -22.00
C PRO A 381 25.05 -7.60 -22.96
N PRO A 382 24.69 -7.55 -24.26
CA PRO A 382 25.19 -8.51 -25.25
C PRO A 382 26.71 -8.58 -25.25
N ARG A 383 27.25 -9.80 -25.21
CA ARG A 383 28.70 -10.02 -25.16
C ARG A 383 29.38 -9.53 -26.43
N SER A 384 30.27 -8.56 -26.29
CA SER A 384 31.21 -8.16 -27.35
C SER A 384 32.38 -9.15 -27.41
N SER A 385 32.80 -9.56 -28.60
CA SER A 385 33.99 -10.41 -28.81
C SER A 385 35.28 -9.78 -28.28
N THR A 386 35.35 -8.45 -28.24
CA THR A 386 36.49 -7.68 -27.73
C THR A 386 36.02 -6.63 -26.73
N PRO A 387 35.99 -6.96 -25.43
CA PRO A 387 35.43 -6.06 -24.45
C PRO A 387 36.46 -4.96 -24.15
N THR A 388 36.24 -3.78 -24.71
CA THR A 388 37.16 -2.66 -24.57
C THR A 388 36.94 -2.01 -23.20
N ASN A 389 37.95 -2.02 -22.33
CA ASN A 389 37.94 -1.36 -21.02
C ASN A 389 37.08 -2.02 -19.91
N SER A 390 36.69 -3.29 -20.06
CA SER A 390 36.01 -4.08 -19.02
C SER A 390 37.01 -4.79 -18.10
N ARG A 391 36.66 -4.95 -16.82
CA ARG A 391 37.43 -5.80 -15.89
C ARG A 391 37.25 -7.28 -16.23
N CYS A 392 38.34 -8.06 -16.16
CA CYS A 392 38.39 -9.47 -16.57
C CYS A 392 37.31 -10.34 -15.87
N ALA A 393 37.22 -10.26 -14.53
CA ALA A 393 36.26 -11.05 -13.74
C ALA A 393 34.79 -10.74 -14.01
N THR A 394 34.47 -9.49 -14.41
CA THR A 394 33.09 -9.08 -14.69
C THR A 394 32.62 -9.47 -16.10
N TRP A 395 33.51 -10.00 -16.93
CA TRP A 395 33.19 -10.36 -18.31
C TRP A 395 33.28 -11.88 -18.56
N THR A 396 34.19 -12.57 -17.89
CA THR A 396 34.30 -14.03 -18.00
C THR A 396 33.25 -14.75 -17.17
N ASP A 397 32.95 -14.24 -15.98
CA ASP A 397 32.17 -14.98 -14.97
C ASP A 397 30.66 -14.67 -15.03
N THR A 398 30.25 -13.66 -15.81
CA THR A 398 28.84 -13.24 -15.91
C THR A 398 27.94 -14.21 -16.67
N GLU A 399 28.51 -15.13 -17.45
CA GLU A 399 27.75 -16.11 -18.24
C GLU A 399 28.28 -17.55 -18.07
N THR A 400 29.20 -17.80 -17.13
CA THR A 400 29.61 -19.17 -16.81
C THR A 400 28.46 -19.90 -16.13
N GLY A 401 27.85 -20.85 -16.84
CA GLY A 401 26.72 -21.68 -16.34
C GLY A 401 27.07 -22.65 -15.20
N GLY A 402 28.27 -22.55 -14.63
CA GLY A 402 28.73 -23.34 -13.51
C GLY A 402 30.08 -22.82 -12.98
N ASN A 403 30.30 -23.00 -11.68
CA ASN A 403 31.56 -22.67 -11.01
C ASN A 403 32.57 -23.83 -11.03
N THR A 404 32.23 -24.92 -11.73
CA THR A 404 33.10 -26.10 -11.83
C THR A 404 34.02 -25.99 -13.04
N PRO A 405 35.29 -26.40 -12.92
CA PRO A 405 36.18 -26.44 -14.06
C PRO A 405 35.65 -27.44 -15.08
N THR A 406 35.51 -27.01 -16.34
CA THR A 406 35.19 -27.87 -17.47
C THR A 406 36.39 -28.77 -17.76
N GLY A 407 36.50 -29.90 -17.04
CA GLY A 407 37.61 -30.85 -17.18
C GLY A 407 37.90 -31.78 -16.00
N SER A 408 37.13 -31.76 -14.89
CA SER A 408 37.30 -32.76 -13.82
C SER A 408 36.64 -34.08 -14.22
N THR A 409 37.36 -34.94 -14.92
CA THR A 409 37.09 -36.38 -14.92
C THR A 409 37.33 -36.88 -13.51
N ASP A 410 36.27 -37.26 -12.81
CA ASP A 410 36.34 -38.05 -11.58
C ASP A 410 36.81 -39.46 -11.99
N ASP A 411 38.12 -39.64 -12.16
CA ASP A 411 38.72 -40.97 -12.32
C ASP A 411 38.66 -41.68 -10.97
N GLY A 412 37.47 -42.21 -10.66
CA GLY A 412 37.26 -43.16 -9.59
C GLY A 412 38.13 -44.39 -9.85
N ILE A 413 39.24 -44.46 -9.13
CA ILE A 413 40.06 -45.67 -9.01
C ILE A 413 39.20 -46.73 -8.31
N HIS A 414 38.49 -47.53 -9.07
CA HIS A 414 38.06 -48.84 -8.62
C HIS A 414 39.30 -49.74 -8.58
N SER A 415 39.94 -49.84 -7.40
CA SER A 415 40.90 -50.89 -7.13
C SER A 415 40.15 -52.21 -7.01
N THR A 416 40.32 -53.10 -7.98
CA THR A 416 40.03 -54.52 -7.83
C THR A 416 41.32 -55.20 -7.34
N ILE A 417 41.37 -55.56 -6.06
CA ILE A 417 41.92 -56.83 -5.54
C ILE A 417 41.02 -57.28 -4.40
#